data_AF-A0A1W1CE15-F1
#
_entry.id   AF-A0A1W1CE15-F1
#
_cell.length_a   1.000
_cell.length_b   1.000
_cell.length_c   1.000
_cell.angle_alpha   90.00
_cell.angle_beta   90.00
_cell.angle_gamma   90.00
#
_symmetry.space_group_name_H-M   'P 1'
#
loop_
_entity.id
_entity.type
_entity.pdbx_description
1 polymer ?
#
loop_
_entity_poly.entity_id
_entity_poly.type
_entity_poly.pdbx_seq_one_letter_code
_entity_poly.pdbx_strand_id
1 'polypeptide(L)'
;MHKIILITVISLFFLGCSESATQSYRPVDQKKAWNIYGKYNGFTGNVQIFINGYKAIDEGMDFFSSHKDLNGFYNDRKIQASCSESIYTLSPSVECIIFVDNERAATLIL
;
A
#
# COMPACT_ATOMS: atom_id res chain seq x y z
N MET A 1 -25.52 13.30 34.73
CA MET A 1 -25.62 12.85 33.32
C MET A 1 -24.46 13.39 32.48
N HIS A 2 -23.21 13.21 32.94
CA HIS A 2 -22.00 13.73 32.24
C HIS A 2 -21.02 12.63 31.82
N LYS A 3 -21.24 11.38 32.26
CA LYS A 3 -20.35 10.24 31.95
C LYS A 3 -20.65 9.58 30.60
N ILE A 4 -21.83 9.81 30.01
CA ILE A 4 -22.26 9.16 28.76
C ILE A 4 -21.71 9.91 27.52
N ILE A 5 -21.42 11.21 27.64
CA ILE A 5 -20.89 12.04 26.54
C ILE A 5 -19.40 11.75 26.28
N LEU A 6 -18.65 11.25 27.28
CA LEU A 6 -17.22 10.99 27.14
C LEU A 6 -16.91 9.73 26.30
N ILE A 7 -17.84 8.77 26.23
CA ILE A 7 -17.62 7.48 25.56
C ILE A 7 -17.79 7.60 24.04
N THR A 8 -18.53 8.60 23.55
CA THR A 8 -18.79 8.81 22.12
C THR A 8 -17.65 9.49 21.37
N VAL A 9 -16.67 10.07 22.08
CA VAL A 9 -15.55 10.81 21.46
C VAL A 9 -14.35 9.91 21.11
N ILE A 10 -14.24 8.73 21.74
CA ILE A 10 -13.09 7.82 21.56
C ILE A 10 -13.23 6.92 20.31
N SER A 11 -14.43 6.79 19.73
CA SER A 11 -14.65 5.93 18.56
C SER A 11 -14.29 6.55 17.21
N LEU A 12 -13.81 7.80 17.16
CA LEU A 12 -13.58 8.53 15.89
C LEU A 12 -12.13 8.46 15.34
N PHE A 13 -11.21 7.74 15.99
CA PHE A 13 -9.81 7.70 15.58
C PHE A 13 -9.40 6.49 14.72
N PHE A 14 -10.32 5.60 14.34
CA PHE A 14 -10.04 4.52 13.39
C PHE A 14 -10.27 4.96 11.94
N LEU A 15 -9.65 6.04 11.52
CA LEU A 15 -9.55 6.36 10.10
C LEU A 15 -8.37 5.59 9.48
N GLY A 16 -8.68 4.38 9.04
CA GLY A 16 -8.26 3.82 7.75
C GLY A 16 -6.76 3.67 7.48
N CYS A 17 -6.02 2.93 8.31
CA CYS A 17 -4.85 2.22 7.79
C CYS A 17 -5.35 0.92 7.17
N SER A 18 -5.14 0.73 5.88
CA SER A 18 -5.47 -0.50 5.20
C SER A 18 -4.21 -1.24 4.78
N GLU A 19 -4.27 -2.57 4.78
CA GLU A 19 -3.14 -3.45 4.50
C GLU A 19 -3.58 -4.55 3.55
N SER A 20 -2.79 -4.78 2.49
CA SER A 20 -3.12 -5.80 1.50
C SER A 20 -2.84 -7.20 2.02
N ALA A 21 -3.51 -8.21 1.45
CA ALA A 21 -3.06 -9.59 1.56
C ALA A 21 -1.63 -9.75 1.01
N THR A 22 -0.81 -10.56 1.69
CA THR A 22 0.55 -10.88 1.23
C THR A 22 0.51 -11.78 -0.01
N GLN A 23 1.29 -11.44 -1.02
CA GLN A 23 1.48 -12.22 -2.24
C GLN A 23 2.91 -12.71 -2.36
N SER A 24 3.08 -13.91 -2.91
CA SER A 24 4.40 -14.49 -3.13
C SER A 24 4.83 -14.28 -4.58
N TYR A 25 6.04 -13.78 -4.78
CA TYR A 25 6.66 -13.60 -6.09
C TYR A 25 8.05 -14.24 -6.08
N ARG A 26 8.45 -14.93 -7.15
CA ARG A 26 9.80 -15.51 -7.25
C ARG A 26 10.52 -14.86 -8.44
N PRO A 27 11.50 -13.98 -8.22
CA PRO A 27 12.34 -13.47 -9.29
C PRO A 27 13.09 -14.60 -9.99
N VAL A 28 13.31 -14.48 -11.30
CA VAL A 28 13.86 -15.54 -12.17
C VAL A 28 15.24 -16.05 -11.69
N ASP A 29 16.07 -15.18 -11.13
CA ASP A 29 17.44 -15.47 -10.68
C ASP A 29 17.54 -15.84 -9.18
N GLN A 30 16.41 -15.80 -8.46
CA GLN A 30 16.38 -16.00 -7.01
C GLN A 30 15.78 -17.37 -6.66
N LYS A 31 16.47 -18.10 -5.78
CA LYS A 31 15.99 -19.41 -5.31
C LYS A 31 14.81 -19.29 -4.33
N LYS A 32 14.68 -18.16 -3.63
CA LYS A 32 13.66 -17.92 -2.62
C LYS A 32 12.58 -17.00 -3.16
N ALA A 33 11.32 -17.33 -2.85
CA ALA A 33 10.22 -16.43 -3.11
C ALA A 33 10.25 -15.25 -2.12
N TRP A 34 9.82 -14.10 -2.60
CA TRP A 34 9.61 -12.89 -1.83
C TRP A 34 8.15 -12.77 -1.44
N ASN A 35 7.90 -12.22 -0.26
CA ASN A 35 6.57 -11.90 0.24
C ASN A 35 6.34 -10.40 0.08
N ILE A 36 5.41 -10.03 -0.78
CA ILE A 36 5.09 -8.65 -1.13
C ILE A 36 3.74 -8.30 -0.50
N TYR A 37 3.68 -7.19 0.21
CA TYR A 37 2.44 -6.63 0.75
C TYR A 37 2.59 -5.11 0.86
N GLY A 38 1.49 -4.40 1.03
CA GLY A 38 1.48 -2.95 1.13
C GLY A 38 0.56 -2.46 2.23
N LYS A 39 0.75 -1.19 2.59
CA LYS A 39 -0.10 -0.44 3.51
C LYS A 39 -0.45 0.89 2.88
N TYR A 40 -1.68 1.33 3.11
CA TYR A 40 -2.13 2.67 2.76
C TYR A 40 -2.63 3.39 4.01
N ASN A 41 -2.16 4.62 4.19
CA ASN A 41 -2.65 5.52 5.22
C ASN A 41 -3.59 6.54 4.58
N GLY A 42 -4.90 6.32 4.72
CA GLY A 42 -5.92 7.20 4.14
C GLY A 42 -5.92 8.61 4.72
N PHE A 43 -5.26 8.87 5.86
CA PHE A 43 -5.13 10.22 6.42
C PHE A 43 -4.02 11.02 5.76
N THR A 44 -2.90 10.38 5.43
CA THR A 44 -1.74 11.05 4.81
C THR A 44 -1.64 10.84 3.30
N GLY A 45 -2.43 9.93 2.74
CA GLY A 45 -2.29 9.46 1.36
C GLY A 45 -1.04 8.62 1.13
N ASN A 46 -0.35 8.17 2.18
CA ASN A 46 0.93 7.47 2.07
C ASN A 46 0.74 5.99 1.73
N VAL A 47 1.45 5.52 0.70
CA VAL A 47 1.54 4.13 0.28
C VAL A 47 2.92 3.60 0.65
N GLN A 48 2.92 2.45 1.32
CA GLN A 48 4.13 1.73 1.70
C GLN A 48 4.09 0.34 1.10
N ILE A 49 5.15 -0.06 0.40
CA ILE A 49 5.30 -1.42 -0.14
C ILE A 49 6.43 -2.12 0.59
N PHE A 50 6.15 -3.33 1.05
CA PHE A 50 7.08 -4.16 1.80
C PHE A 50 7.42 -5.42 1.02
N ILE A 51 8.69 -5.80 1.04
CA ILE A 51 9.20 -7.06 0.47
C ILE A 51 9.97 -7.78 1.56
N ASN A 52 9.49 -8.97 1.95
CA ASN A 52 10.03 -9.74 3.08
C ASN A 52 10.16 -8.92 4.38
N GLY A 53 9.24 -7.99 4.61
CA GLY A 53 9.24 -7.09 5.78
C GLY A 53 10.11 -5.84 5.63
N TYR A 54 10.92 -5.73 4.58
CA TYR A 54 11.66 -4.50 4.28
C TYR A 54 10.78 -3.52 3.52
N LYS A 55 10.77 -2.25 3.95
CA LYS A 55 10.01 -1.18 3.29
C LYS A 55 10.75 -0.71 2.03
N ALA A 56 10.32 -1.21 0.87
CA ALA A 56 10.93 -0.95 -0.43
C ALA A 56 10.45 0.38 -1.05
N ILE A 57 9.21 0.78 -0.77
CA ILE A 57 8.61 2.06 -1.19
C ILE A 57 7.92 2.70 0.02
N ASP A 58 8.04 4.01 0.16
CA ASP A 58 7.36 4.83 1.16
C ASP A 58 7.11 6.23 0.58
N GLU A 59 6.00 6.39 -0.14
CA GLU A 59 5.70 7.60 -0.89
C GLU A 59 4.22 7.97 -0.79
N GLY A 60 3.90 9.26 -0.86
CA GLY A 60 2.51 9.74 -0.87
C GLY A 60 1.87 9.64 -2.25
N MET A 61 0.59 9.29 -2.33
CA MET A 61 -0.28 9.56 -3.46
C MET A 61 -0.48 11.07 -3.61
N ASP A 62 -0.61 11.56 -4.83
CA ASP A 62 -0.93 12.97 -5.05
C ASP A 62 -2.43 13.18 -4.83
N PHE A 63 -2.80 14.08 -3.91
CA PHE A 63 -4.22 14.34 -3.55
C PHE A 63 -5.13 14.73 -4.73
N PHE A 64 -4.56 15.14 -5.86
CA PHE A 64 -5.28 15.55 -7.06
C PHE A 64 -5.21 14.55 -8.21
N SER A 65 -4.44 13.47 -8.06
CA SER A 65 -4.29 12.43 -9.08
C SER A 65 -4.84 11.11 -8.57
N SER A 66 -5.75 10.50 -9.32
CA SER A 66 -6.21 9.15 -9.06
C SER A 66 -5.17 8.09 -9.42
N HIS A 67 -4.00 8.48 -9.92
CA HIS A 67 -2.94 7.58 -10.36
C HIS A 67 -1.55 8.12 -10.03
N LYS A 68 -0.64 7.25 -9.59
CA LYS A 68 0.75 7.60 -9.36
C LYS A 68 1.68 6.40 -9.50
N ASP A 69 2.79 6.61 -10.18
CA ASP A 69 3.90 5.67 -10.20
C ASP A 69 4.90 6.00 -9.08
N LEU A 70 5.15 5.02 -8.22
CA LEU A 70 6.07 5.09 -7.09
C LEU A 70 7.32 4.26 -7.39
N ASN A 71 8.48 4.71 -6.92
CA ASN A 71 9.74 4.06 -7.24
C ASN A 71 10.52 3.72 -5.97
N GLY A 72 11.19 2.59 -5.97
CA GLY A 72 12.01 2.14 -4.85
C GLY A 72 13.02 1.09 -5.26
N PHE A 73 13.69 0.53 -4.25
CA PHE A 73 14.72 -0.48 -4.45
C PHE A 73 14.65 -1.56 -3.38
N TYR A 74 14.93 -2.79 -3.78
CA TYR A 74 15.10 -3.92 -2.88
C TYR A 74 16.11 -4.91 -3.46
N ASN A 75 17.17 -5.25 -2.70
CA ASN A 75 18.26 -6.11 -3.15
C ASN A 75 18.82 -5.70 -4.53
N ASP A 76 19.16 -4.41 -4.69
CA ASP A 76 19.70 -3.81 -5.93
C ASP A 76 18.79 -3.92 -7.16
N ARG A 77 17.53 -4.29 -6.97
CA ARG A 77 16.51 -4.38 -8.04
C ARG A 77 15.56 -3.21 -7.96
N LYS A 78 15.17 -2.69 -9.12
CA LYS A 78 14.24 -1.57 -9.21
C LYS A 78 12.84 -2.09 -8.90
N ILE A 79 12.20 -1.47 -7.92
CA ILE A 79 10.79 -1.72 -7.59
C ILE A 79 9.98 -0.53 -8.09
N GLN A 80 8.94 -0.82 -8.87
CA GLN A 80 7.97 0.18 -9.32
C GLN A 80 6.60 -0.25 -8.82
N ALA A 81 5.81 0.69 -8.31
CA ALA A 81 4.42 0.46 -7.98
C ALA A 81 3.56 1.44 -8.76
N SER A 82 2.72 0.93 -9.64
CA SER A 82 1.76 1.74 -10.38
C SER A 82 0.44 1.68 -9.62
N CYS A 83 0.12 2.75 -8.90
CA CYS A 83 -1.00 2.82 -7.98
C CYS A 83 -2.15 3.65 -8.54
N SER A 84 -3.39 3.21 -8.34
CA SER A 84 -4.59 3.94 -8.71
C SER A 84 -5.63 3.89 -7.61
N GLU A 85 -6.21 5.04 -7.30
CA GLU A 85 -7.30 5.16 -6.34
C GLU A 85 -8.65 5.04 -7.05
N SER A 86 -9.46 4.08 -6.62
CA SER A 86 -10.82 3.91 -7.11
C SER A 86 -11.78 4.83 -6.34
N ILE A 87 -12.00 6.03 -6.86
CA ILE A 87 -12.89 7.06 -6.28
C ILE A 87 -14.39 6.77 -6.46
N TYR A 88 -14.76 5.74 -7.24
CA TYR A 88 -16.16 5.44 -7.59
C TYR A 88 -16.84 4.43 -6.65
N THR A 89 -16.12 3.89 -5.67
CA THR A 89 -16.63 2.90 -4.71
C THR A 89 -17.01 3.55 -3.38
N LEU A 90 -17.98 2.97 -2.68
CA LEU A 90 -18.45 3.44 -1.35
C LEU A 90 -17.33 3.47 -0.28
N SER A 91 -16.23 2.77 -0.54
CA SER A 91 -14.98 2.86 0.21
C SER A 91 -13.84 3.14 -0.79
N PRO A 92 -13.04 4.20 -0.61
CA PRO A 92 -11.85 4.40 -1.42
C PRO A 92 -10.89 3.23 -1.21
N SER A 93 -10.43 2.63 -2.30
CA SER A 93 -9.38 1.62 -2.28
C SER A 93 -8.28 1.99 -3.26
N VAL A 94 -7.04 1.67 -2.91
CA VAL A 94 -5.87 1.92 -3.75
C VAL A 94 -5.41 0.57 -4.30
N GLU A 95 -5.54 0.37 -5.60
CA GLU A 95 -4.94 -0.76 -6.29
C GLU A 95 -3.52 -0.40 -6.71
N CYS A 96 -2.54 -1.23 -6.37
CA CYS A 96 -1.15 -1.05 -6.79
C CYS A 96 -0.65 -2.29 -7.54
N ILE A 97 -0.20 -2.11 -8.78
CA ILE A 97 0.50 -3.15 -9.54
C ILE A 97 2.00 -2.99 -9.30
N ILE A 98 2.63 -4.02 -8.76
CA ILE A 98 4.05 -4.02 -8.39
C ILE A 98 4.86 -4.66 -9.51
N PHE A 99 5.95 -4.00 -9.90
CA PHE A 99 6.92 -4.46 -10.88
C PHE A 99 8.30 -4.56 -10.26
N VAL A 100 9.01 -5.66 -10.55
CA VAL A 100 10.42 -5.88 -10.20
C VAL A 100 11.20 -5.91 -11.51
N ASP A 101 12.10 -4.95 -11.73
CA ASP A 101 12.84 -4.80 -12.99
C ASP A 101 11.95 -4.84 -14.26
N ASN A 102 10.78 -4.18 -14.17
CA ASN A 102 9.73 -4.13 -15.20
C ASN A 102 8.95 -5.44 -15.42
N GLU A 103 9.18 -6.49 -14.64
CA GLU A 103 8.33 -7.68 -14.61
C GLU A 103 7.21 -7.51 -13.56
N ARG A 104 5.95 -7.77 -13.94
CA ARG A 104 4.82 -7.72 -13.00
C ARG A 104 4.99 -8.81 -11.93
N ALA A 105 5.08 -8.39 -10.67
CA ALA A 105 5.33 -9.25 -9.53
C ALA A 105 4.07 -9.50 -8.67
N ALA A 106 3.22 -8.49 -8.48
CA ALA A 106 2.01 -8.59 -7.65
C ALA A 106 0.96 -7.54 -8.01
N THR A 107 -0.28 -7.74 -7.55
CA THR A 107 -1.35 -6.72 -7.59
C THR A 107 -1.98 -6.61 -6.22
N LEU A 108 -1.75 -5.51 -5.52
CA LEU A 108 -2.19 -5.29 -4.16
C LEU A 108 -3.44 -4.42 -4.14
N ILE A 109 -4.39 -4.79 -3.29
CA ILE A 109 -5.54 -3.95 -2.96
C ILE A 109 -5.31 -3.44 -1.54
N LEU A 110 -5.18 -2.12 -1.41
CA LEU A 110 -4.98 -1.39 -0.17
C LEU A 110 -6.30 -0.69 0.17
#